data_AF-A0A842NS34-F1
#
_entry.id   AF-A0A842NS34-F1
#
_cell.length_a   1.000
_cell.length_b   1.000
_cell.length_c   1.000
_cell.angle_alpha   90.00
_cell.angle_beta   90.00
_cell.angle_gamma   90.00
#
_symmetry.space_group_name_H-M   'P 1'
#
loop_
_entity.id
_entity.type
_entity.pdbx_description
1 polymer ?
#
loop_
_entity_poly.entity_id
_entity_poly.type
_entity_poly.pdbx_seq_one_letter_code
_entity_poly.pdbx_strand_id
1 'polypeptide(L)'
;MVWSFEQSIYALDHLGIVDVILPFIIVFTIVFAALQKSKILGKDSKKYNVVIALVMGLAVVIPHVTGMYPPNGDVVQIMNAALPNVSLVAIAFVMVMLILGIIGGDMNFAGTSLGGIAIVVAIVAVLLIFLAASNVFRTMPWWLDWVRDPYVRELIVVILVFGIIIAFITKEDKDDAKGFGEGLKNMTDIFAGKKD
;
A
#
# COMPACT_ATOMS: atom_id res chain seq x y z
N MET A 1 1.47 8.14 49.12
CA MET A 1 1.13 7.23 48.01
C MET A 1 1.69 7.86 46.75
N VAL A 2 2.76 7.30 46.17
CA VAL A 2 3.37 7.85 44.96
C VAL A 2 2.59 7.30 43.79
N TRP A 3 1.83 8.15 43.11
CA TRP A 3 1.16 7.80 41.88
C TRP A 3 2.22 7.45 40.83
N SER A 4 2.25 6.20 40.39
CA SER A 4 3.02 5.87 39.20
C SER A 4 2.31 6.45 37.98
N PHE A 5 3.06 6.81 36.94
CA PHE A 5 2.48 7.29 35.69
C PHE A 5 1.49 6.29 35.10
N GLU A 6 1.80 5.00 35.21
CA GLU A 6 0.91 3.90 34.83
C GLU A 6 -0.44 3.96 35.55
N GLN A 7 -0.46 4.20 36.86
CA GLN A 7 -1.71 4.34 37.62
C GLN A 7 -2.54 5.54 37.18
N SER A 8 -1.89 6.65 36.81
CA SER A 8 -2.58 7.81 36.23
C SER A 8 -3.21 7.49 34.88
N ILE A 9 -2.54 6.70 34.04
CA ILE A 9 -3.09 6.26 32.74
C ILE A 9 -4.29 5.34 32.95
N TYR A 10 -4.21 4.35 33.85
CA TYR A 10 -5.35 3.50 34.18
C TYR A 10 -6.52 4.30 34.76
N ALA A 11 -6.26 5.32 35.56
CA ALA A 11 -7.31 6.20 36.06
C ALA A 11 -8.02 6.96 34.92
N LEU A 12 -7.27 7.46 33.93
CA LEU A 12 -7.85 8.14 32.76
C LEU A 12 -8.64 7.18 31.87
N ASP A 13 -8.18 5.94 31.73
CA ASP A 13 -8.87 4.87 31.00
C ASP A 13 -10.21 4.52 31.66
N HIS A 14 -10.21 4.27 32.98
CA HIS A 14 -11.43 4.01 33.74
C HIS A 14 -12.43 5.17 33.76
N LEU A 15 -11.96 6.42 33.62
CA LEU A 15 -12.83 7.59 33.47
C LEU A 15 -13.47 7.69 32.07
N GLY A 16 -13.11 6.79 31.14
CA GLY A 16 -13.59 6.81 29.75
C GLY A 16 -13.02 7.97 28.93
N ILE A 17 -12.01 8.67 29.45
CA ILE A 17 -11.40 9.82 28.78
C ILE A 17 -10.73 9.35 27.48
N VAL A 18 -10.06 8.21 27.54
CA VAL A 18 -9.39 7.59 26.38
C VAL A 18 -10.41 7.20 25.31
N ASP A 19 -11.49 6.52 25.71
CA ASP A 19 -12.56 6.04 24.82
C ASP A 19 -13.38 7.17 24.17
N VAL A 20 -13.45 8.35 24.79
CA VAL A 20 -14.15 9.52 24.24
C VAL A 20 -13.19 10.38 23.41
N ILE A 21 -12.07 10.79 23.99
CA ILE A 21 -11.21 11.85 23.42
C ILE A 21 -10.42 11.33 22.22
N LEU A 22 -9.87 10.12 22.27
CA LEU A 22 -9.08 9.58 21.16
C LEU A 22 -9.89 9.50 19.86
N PRO A 23 -11.04 8.80 19.80
CA PRO A 23 -11.81 8.75 18.56
C PRO A 23 -12.36 10.11 18.17
N PHE A 24 -12.72 10.97 19.14
CA PHE A 24 -13.16 12.34 18.85
C PHE A 24 -12.10 13.12 18.07
N ILE A 25 -10.86 13.15 18.57
CA ILE A 25 -9.77 13.90 17.94
C ILE A 25 -9.51 13.37 16.53
N ILE A 26 -9.54 12.05 16.32
CA ILE A 26 -9.29 11.46 15.01
C ILE A 26 -10.38 11.88 14.01
N VAL A 27 -11.67 11.67 14.36
CA VAL A 27 -12.79 12.01 13.47
C VAL A 27 -12.84 13.51 13.20
N PHE A 28 -12.71 14.33 14.25
CA PHE A 28 -12.64 15.78 14.14
C PHE A 28 -11.54 16.21 13.16
N THR A 29 -10.33 15.67 13.31
CA THR A 29 -9.17 16.07 12.51
C THR A 29 -9.34 15.67 11.06
N ILE A 30 -9.83 14.45 10.78
CA ILE A 30 -10.06 13.96 9.42
C ILE A 30 -11.14 14.79 8.72
N VAL A 31 -12.28 15.01 9.38
CA VAL A 31 -13.38 15.80 8.81
C VAL A 31 -12.94 17.24 8.59
N PHE A 32 -12.28 17.86 9.57
CA PHE A 32 -11.77 19.22 9.45
C PHE A 32 -10.78 19.35 8.29
N ALA A 33 -9.80 18.44 8.18
CA ALA A 33 -8.81 18.44 7.12
C ALA A 33 -9.45 18.23 5.74
N ALA A 34 -10.42 17.31 5.64
CA ALA A 34 -11.15 17.05 4.39
C ALA A 34 -11.94 18.28 3.93
N LEU A 35 -12.68 18.94 4.83
CA LEU A 35 -13.42 20.17 4.53
C LEU A 35 -12.48 21.31 4.13
N GLN A 36 -11.35 21.46 4.84
CA GLN A 36 -10.37 22.50 4.56
C GLN A 36 -9.65 22.29 3.22
N LYS A 37 -9.32 21.04 2.87
CA LYS A 37 -8.65 20.70 1.60
C LYS A 37 -9.60 20.82 0.41
N SER A 38 -10.85 20.38 0.57
CA SER A 38 -11.87 20.44 -0.48
C SER A 38 -12.42 21.85 -0.73
N LYS A 39 -12.35 22.75 0.26
CA LYS A 39 -12.90 24.12 0.17
C LYS A 39 -14.38 24.14 -0.20
N ILE A 40 -15.14 23.12 0.19
CA ILE A 40 -16.54 22.95 -0.20
C ILE A 40 -17.44 24.10 0.28
N LEU A 41 -17.09 24.73 1.40
CA LEU A 41 -17.81 25.89 1.97
C LEU A 41 -17.20 27.24 1.55
N GLY A 42 -16.26 27.24 0.60
CA GLY A 42 -15.55 28.43 0.14
C GLY A 42 -14.15 28.60 0.75
N LYS A 43 -13.39 29.58 0.23
CA LYS A 43 -11.95 29.78 0.52
C LYS A 43 -11.65 30.23 1.95
N ASP A 44 -12.59 30.90 2.63
CA ASP A 44 -12.42 31.42 3.99
C ASP A 44 -13.45 30.83 4.96
N SER A 45 -13.64 29.52 4.87
CA SER A 45 -14.67 28.78 5.61
C SER A 45 -14.14 28.08 6.86
N LYS A 46 -12.92 28.42 7.33
CA LYS A 46 -12.26 27.72 8.45
C LYS A 46 -13.14 27.63 9.70
N LYS A 47 -13.83 28.73 10.06
CA LYS A 47 -14.73 28.78 11.23
C LYS A 47 -15.87 27.77 11.10
N TYR A 48 -16.47 27.67 9.92
CA TYR A 48 -17.54 26.71 9.64
C TYR A 48 -17.02 25.27 9.62
N ASN A 49 -15.84 25.04 9.02
CA ASN A 49 -15.21 23.72 8.98
C ASN A 49 -14.93 23.19 10.39
N VAL A 50 -14.47 24.04 11.32
CA VAL A 50 -14.28 23.64 12.73
C VAL A 50 -15.59 23.22 13.37
N VAL A 51 -16.66 24.02 13.20
CA VAL A 51 -17.96 23.71 13.81
C VAL A 51 -18.53 22.40 13.26
N ILE A 52 -18.45 22.20 11.94
CA ILE A 52 -18.97 20.96 11.33
C ILE A 52 -18.13 19.76 11.76
N ALA A 53 -16.81 19.88 11.79
CA ALA A 53 -15.94 18.81 12.26
C ALA A 53 -16.21 18.46 13.74
N LEU A 54 -16.49 19.46 14.58
CA LEU A 54 -16.87 19.26 15.98
C LEU A 54 -18.18 18.49 16.10
N VAL A 55 -19.22 18.93 15.38
CA VAL A 55 -20.54 18.27 15.38
C VAL A 55 -20.42 16.84 14.86
N MET A 56 -19.70 16.62 13.76
CA MET A 56 -19.49 15.29 13.20
C MET A 56 -18.68 14.38 14.14
N GLY A 57 -17.64 14.92 14.78
CA GLY A 57 -16.84 14.19 15.76
C GLY A 57 -17.69 13.73 16.96
N LEU A 58 -18.50 14.62 17.53
CA LEU A 58 -19.41 14.27 18.62
C LEU A 58 -20.51 13.29 18.17
N ALA A 59 -21.04 13.46 16.95
CA ALA A 59 -22.06 12.57 16.40
C ALA A 59 -21.56 11.13 16.19
N VAL A 60 -20.24 10.93 16.03
CA VAL A 60 -19.63 9.60 15.93
C VAL A 60 -19.29 9.02 17.31
N VAL A 61 -18.79 9.86 18.23
CA VAL A 61 -18.29 9.40 19.53
C VAL A 61 -19.41 9.11 20.53
N ILE A 62 -20.47 9.92 20.53
CA ILE A 62 -21.59 9.71 21.45
C ILE A 62 -22.22 8.32 21.26
N PRO A 63 -22.60 7.89 20.05
CA PRO A 63 -23.18 6.56 19.86
C PRO A 63 -22.19 5.41 20.11
N HIS A 64 -20.87 5.65 19.93
CA HIS A 64 -19.81 4.69 20.25
C HIS A 64 -19.78 4.39 21.76
N VAL A 65 -19.70 5.43 22.59
CA VAL A 65 -19.58 5.31 24.05
C VAL A 65 -20.89 4.87 24.69
N THR A 66 -22.03 5.28 24.13
CA THR A 66 -23.36 4.89 24.64
C THR A 66 -23.85 3.55 24.11
N GLY A 67 -23.13 2.91 23.18
CA GLY A 67 -23.52 1.63 22.58
C GLY A 67 -24.79 1.71 21.71
N MET A 68 -25.10 2.88 21.16
CA MET A 68 -26.30 3.10 20.33
C MET A 68 -26.11 2.69 18.85
N TYR A 69 -24.92 2.27 18.45
CA TYR A 69 -24.68 1.77 17.10
C TYR A 69 -25.36 0.40 16.88
N PRO A 70 -25.90 0.12 15.68
CA PRO A 70 -26.33 -1.22 15.32
C PRO A 70 -25.13 -2.19 15.32
N PRO A 71 -25.37 -3.51 15.42
CA PRO A 71 -24.29 -4.49 15.37
C PRO A 71 -23.41 -4.29 14.12
N ASN A 72 -22.09 -4.24 14.31
CA ASN A 72 -21.08 -3.95 13.27
C ASN A 72 -21.18 -2.58 12.59
N GLY A 73 -21.97 -1.63 13.12
CA GLY A 73 -22.13 -0.28 12.58
C GLY A 73 -21.27 0.78 13.28
N ASP A 74 -20.47 0.39 14.28
CA ASP A 74 -19.65 1.31 15.06
C ASP A 74 -18.47 1.83 14.22
N VAL A 75 -18.56 3.10 13.84
CA VAL A 75 -17.57 3.79 13.01
C VAL A 75 -16.19 3.81 13.68
N VAL A 76 -16.12 3.94 15.01
CA VAL A 76 -14.85 3.97 15.73
C VAL A 76 -14.18 2.61 15.71
N GLN A 77 -14.94 1.53 15.91
CA GLN A 77 -14.40 0.17 15.82
C GLN A 77 -13.93 -0.15 14.40
N ILE A 78 -14.72 0.22 13.39
CA ILE A 78 -14.35 0.07 11.98
C ILE A 78 -13.07 0.84 11.69
N MET A 79 -12.96 2.07 12.19
CA MET A 79 -11.76 2.89 12.03
C MET A 79 -10.55 2.25 12.71
N ASN A 80 -10.67 1.77 13.94
CA ASN A 80 -9.57 1.08 14.64
C ASN A 80 -9.14 -0.21 13.94
N ALA A 81 -10.07 -0.91 13.28
CA ALA A 81 -9.75 -2.06 12.43
C ALA A 81 -9.12 -1.65 11.08
N ALA A 82 -9.47 -0.48 10.54
CA ALA A 82 -8.97 0.02 9.26
C ALA A 82 -7.63 0.75 9.37
N LEU A 83 -7.38 1.49 10.46
CA LEU A 83 -6.21 2.34 10.65
C LEU A 83 -4.88 1.58 10.46
N PRO A 84 -4.66 0.40 11.08
CA PRO A 84 -3.44 -0.37 10.85
C PRO A 84 -3.25 -0.71 9.37
N ASN A 85 -4.33 -1.11 8.69
CA ASN A 85 -4.28 -1.47 7.27
C ASN A 85 -3.96 -0.26 6.39
N VAL A 86 -4.58 0.90 6.64
CA VAL A 86 -4.30 2.14 5.91
C VAL A 86 -2.87 2.63 6.16
N SER A 87 -2.38 2.56 7.40
CA SER A 87 -1.00 2.90 7.75
C SER A 87 -0.01 2.01 7.02
N LEU A 88 -0.28 0.70 6.95
CA LEU A 88 0.56 -0.22 6.17
C LEU A 88 0.57 0.15 4.68
N VAL A 89 -0.58 0.51 4.09
CA VAL A 89 -0.67 0.98 2.70
C VAL A 89 0.18 2.24 2.50
N ALA A 90 0.04 3.22 3.40
CA ALA A 90 0.79 4.46 3.34
C ALA A 90 2.30 4.21 3.41
N ILE A 91 2.75 3.32 4.30
CA ILE A 91 4.16 2.91 4.41
C ILE A 91 4.63 2.27 3.10
N ALA A 92 3.83 1.37 2.50
CA ALA A 92 4.17 0.76 1.22
C ALA A 92 4.32 1.81 0.10
N PHE A 93 3.43 2.80 0.02
CA PHE A 93 3.57 3.92 -0.91
C PHE A 93 4.83 4.74 -0.66
N VAL A 94 5.14 5.04 0.60
CA VAL A 94 6.37 5.74 0.97
C VAL A 94 7.59 4.94 0.54
N MET A 95 7.63 3.63 0.76
CA MET A 95 8.73 2.77 0.31
C MET A 95 8.89 2.79 -1.21
N VAL A 96 7.80 2.69 -1.97
CA VAL A 96 7.84 2.82 -3.44
C VAL A 96 8.37 4.19 -3.84
N MET A 97 7.87 5.27 -3.25
CA MET A 97 8.35 6.63 -3.51
C MET A 97 9.84 6.81 -3.16
N LEU A 98 10.33 6.18 -2.09
CA LEU A 98 11.74 6.19 -1.73
C LEU A 98 12.58 5.44 -2.75
N ILE A 99 12.15 4.25 -3.19
CA ILE A 99 12.84 3.49 -4.24
C ILE A 99 12.88 4.29 -5.54
N LEU A 100 11.75 4.88 -5.96
CA LEU A 100 11.67 5.75 -7.14
C LEU A 100 12.59 6.97 -7.00
N GLY A 101 12.62 7.61 -5.82
CA GLY A 101 13.47 8.75 -5.53
C GLY A 101 14.96 8.41 -5.53
N ILE A 102 15.34 7.23 -4.99
CA ILE A 102 16.73 6.75 -4.96
C ILE A 102 17.22 6.38 -6.35
N ILE A 103 16.38 5.77 -7.19
CA ILE A 103 16.76 5.29 -8.53
C ILE A 103 16.92 6.43 -9.55
N GLY A 104 16.40 7.63 -9.26
CA GLY A 104 16.80 8.85 -9.99
C GLY A 104 15.83 9.25 -11.11
N GLY A 105 15.47 10.54 -11.08
CA GLY A 105 14.36 11.18 -11.78
C GLY A 105 14.42 11.33 -13.30
N ASP A 106 15.21 10.55 -14.03
CA ASP A 106 15.26 10.61 -15.51
C ASP A 106 15.08 9.24 -16.18
N MET A 107 14.28 8.37 -15.56
CA MET A 107 13.93 7.11 -16.19
C MET A 107 12.81 7.33 -17.20
N ASN A 108 13.18 7.44 -18.47
CA ASN A 108 12.25 7.42 -19.59
C ASN A 108 11.39 6.15 -19.51
N PHE A 109 10.16 6.31 -18.99
CA PHE A 109 9.15 5.26 -18.81
C PHE A 109 8.75 4.57 -20.14
N ALA A 110 9.24 5.07 -21.28
CA ALA A 110 8.74 4.73 -22.61
C ALA A 110 9.71 3.93 -23.50
N GLY A 111 10.82 3.38 -23.00
CA GLY A 111 11.69 2.55 -23.86
C GLY A 111 12.81 1.82 -23.15
N THR A 112 12.52 0.59 -22.70
CA THR A 112 13.47 -0.53 -22.57
C THR A 112 14.88 -0.20 -22.02
N SER A 113 14.94 0.37 -20.82
CA SER A 113 16.15 0.27 -19.99
C SER A 113 15.87 -0.62 -18.78
N LEU A 114 16.86 -1.42 -18.37
CA LEU A 114 16.79 -2.28 -17.19
C LEU A 114 16.20 -1.58 -15.94
N GLY A 115 16.34 -0.26 -15.83
CA GLY A 115 15.80 0.54 -14.72
C GLY A 115 14.27 0.60 -14.69
N GLY A 116 13.60 0.70 -15.84
CA GLY A 116 12.13 0.74 -15.90
C GLY A 116 11.50 -0.57 -15.43
N ILE A 117 12.14 -1.70 -15.77
CA ILE A 117 11.65 -3.02 -15.35
C ILE A 117 11.98 -3.29 -13.87
N ALA A 118 13.13 -2.82 -13.38
CA ALA A 118 13.47 -2.88 -11.96
C ALA A 118 12.43 -2.14 -11.08
N ILE A 119 11.92 -0.99 -11.52
CA ILE A 119 10.81 -0.30 -10.84
C ILE A 119 9.55 -1.18 -10.81
N VAL A 120 9.16 -1.74 -11.96
CA VAL A 120 7.92 -2.53 -12.04
C VAL A 120 8.03 -3.76 -11.13
N VAL A 121 9.19 -4.43 -11.11
CA VAL A 121 9.45 -5.55 -10.20
C VAL A 121 9.40 -5.09 -8.73
N ALA A 122 9.98 -3.94 -8.39
CA ALA A 122 9.91 -3.40 -7.02
C ALA A 122 8.48 -3.06 -6.60
N ILE A 123 7.69 -2.43 -7.48
CA ILE A 123 6.27 -2.13 -7.22
C ILE A 123 5.49 -3.43 -7.03
N VAL A 124 5.67 -4.41 -7.92
CA VAL A 124 4.99 -5.71 -7.82
C VAL A 124 5.40 -6.45 -6.55
N ALA A 125 6.68 -6.46 -6.20
CA ALA A 125 7.17 -7.07 -4.97
C ALA A 125 6.55 -6.42 -3.72
N VAL A 126 6.51 -5.09 -3.65
CA VAL A 126 5.87 -4.34 -2.55
C VAL A 126 4.37 -4.65 -2.49
N LEU A 127 3.67 -4.66 -3.64
CA LEU A 127 2.25 -5.00 -3.69
C LEU A 127 1.98 -6.44 -3.24
N LEU A 128 2.84 -7.40 -3.62
CA LEU A 128 2.71 -8.80 -3.21
C LEU A 128 2.95 -8.98 -1.71
N ILE A 129 4.00 -8.35 -1.15
CA ILE A 129 4.26 -8.35 0.30
C ILE A 129 3.09 -7.71 1.05
N PHE A 130 2.54 -6.62 0.51
CA PHE A 130 1.40 -5.92 1.11
C PHE A 130 0.12 -6.76 1.08
N LEU A 131 -0.18 -7.39 -0.06
CA LEU A 131 -1.28 -8.36 -0.17
C LEU A 131 -1.06 -9.52 0.81
N ALA A 132 0.18 -9.99 0.97
CA ALA A 132 0.56 -11.01 1.95
C ALA A 132 0.47 -10.53 3.42
N ALA A 133 0.42 -9.23 3.70
CA ALA A 133 0.26 -8.71 5.06
C ALA A 133 -1.20 -8.35 5.42
N SER A 134 -1.94 -7.77 4.47
CA SER A 134 -3.24 -7.10 4.70
C SER A 134 -4.44 -7.99 5.10
N ASN A 135 -4.22 -9.29 5.29
CA ASN A 135 -5.28 -10.27 5.64
C ASN A 135 -6.51 -10.25 4.69
N VAL A 136 -6.39 -9.65 3.50
CA VAL A 136 -7.43 -9.56 2.45
C VAL A 136 -7.92 -10.96 2.02
N PHE A 137 -7.09 -11.97 2.21
CA PHE A 137 -7.39 -13.37 1.96
C PHE A 137 -8.41 -13.98 2.94
N ARG A 138 -8.86 -13.26 3.98
CA ARG A 138 -9.86 -13.76 4.95
C ARG A 138 -11.24 -14.01 4.35
N THR A 139 -11.63 -13.25 3.33
CA THR A 139 -12.96 -13.36 2.68
C THR A 139 -12.91 -14.16 1.39
N MET A 140 -11.93 -15.06 1.24
CA MET A 140 -11.82 -15.89 0.05
C MET A 140 -12.90 -16.98 -0.02
N PRO A 141 -13.40 -17.27 -1.22
CA PRO A 141 -14.34 -18.37 -1.41
C PRO A 141 -13.69 -19.72 -1.07
N TRP A 142 -14.51 -20.67 -0.60
CA TRP A 142 -14.14 -21.98 -0.05
C TRP A 142 -13.09 -22.80 -0.83
N TRP A 143 -13.00 -22.63 -2.15
CA TRP A 143 -12.02 -23.31 -3.01
C TRP A 143 -10.60 -22.71 -2.92
N LEU A 144 -10.44 -21.55 -2.27
CA LEU A 144 -9.18 -20.86 -2.00
C LEU A 144 -8.80 -20.89 -0.52
N ASP A 145 -9.50 -21.66 0.32
CA ASP A 145 -9.24 -21.73 1.76
C ASP A 145 -7.84 -22.31 2.09
N TRP A 146 -7.27 -23.08 1.15
CA TRP A 146 -5.89 -23.58 1.23
C TRP A 146 -4.83 -22.47 1.17
N VAL A 147 -5.16 -21.29 0.61
CA VAL A 147 -4.28 -20.10 0.59
C VAL A 147 -4.38 -19.31 1.90
N ARG A 148 -5.32 -19.66 2.79
CA ARG A 148 -5.46 -19.02 4.11
C ARG A 148 -4.37 -19.44 5.09
N ASP A 149 -3.76 -20.60 4.86
CA ASP A 149 -2.62 -21.05 5.67
C ASP A 149 -1.42 -20.10 5.46
N PRO A 150 -0.87 -19.50 6.53
CA PRO A 150 0.25 -18.57 6.44
C PRO A 150 1.45 -19.18 5.71
N TYR A 151 1.76 -20.44 5.96
CA TYR A 151 2.93 -21.11 5.38
C TYR A 151 2.76 -21.33 3.88
N VAL A 152 1.57 -21.75 3.46
CA VAL A 152 1.26 -21.98 2.04
C VAL A 152 1.25 -20.65 1.29
N ARG A 153 0.68 -19.60 1.89
CA ARG A 153 0.63 -18.26 1.32
C ARG A 153 2.02 -17.66 1.13
N GLU A 154 2.88 -17.75 2.14
CA GLU A 154 4.26 -17.28 2.07
C GLU A 154 5.04 -18.04 0.99
N LEU A 155 4.88 -19.36 0.91
CA LEU A 155 5.52 -20.19 -0.09
C LEU A 155 5.07 -19.81 -1.52
N ILE A 156 3.77 -19.59 -1.75
CA ILE A 156 3.25 -19.17 -3.06
C ILE A 156 3.83 -17.81 -3.45
N VAL A 157 3.88 -16.85 -2.52
CA VAL A 157 4.45 -15.52 -2.77
C VAL A 157 5.93 -15.63 -3.14
N VAL A 158 6.70 -16.45 -2.42
CA VAL A 158 8.12 -16.71 -2.73
C VAL A 158 8.27 -17.30 -4.12
N ILE A 159 7.49 -18.34 -4.45
CA ILE A 159 7.53 -18.98 -5.77
C ILE A 159 7.14 -17.99 -6.88
N LEU A 160 6.14 -17.16 -6.65
CA LEU A 160 5.66 -16.18 -7.63
C LEU A 160 6.71 -15.09 -7.86
N VAL A 161 7.30 -14.54 -6.80
CA VAL A 161 8.40 -13.57 -6.90
C VAL A 161 9.61 -14.19 -7.59
N PHE A 162 10.00 -15.41 -7.22
CA PHE A 162 11.09 -16.12 -7.89
C PHE A 162 10.79 -16.39 -9.36
N GLY A 163 9.56 -16.79 -9.69
CA GLY A 163 9.10 -17.00 -11.06
C GLY A 163 9.17 -15.73 -11.89
N ILE A 164 8.76 -14.59 -11.33
CA ILE A 164 8.91 -13.28 -11.96
C ILE A 164 10.38 -12.93 -12.18
N ILE A 165 11.25 -13.16 -11.18
CA ILE A 165 12.69 -12.90 -11.28
C ILE A 165 13.32 -13.78 -12.38
N ILE A 166 13.03 -15.08 -12.40
CA ILE A 166 13.55 -16.00 -13.41
C ILE A 166 13.04 -15.60 -14.79
N ALA A 167 11.73 -15.37 -14.94
CA ALA A 167 11.15 -14.94 -16.21
C ALA A 167 11.71 -13.59 -16.69
N PHE A 168 12.14 -12.73 -15.77
CA PHE A 168 12.81 -11.49 -16.09
C PHE A 168 14.26 -11.73 -16.55
N ILE A 169 15.03 -12.55 -15.84
CA ILE A 169 16.43 -12.86 -16.16
C ILE A 169 16.55 -13.67 -17.46
N THR A 170 15.62 -14.61 -17.71
CA THR A 170 15.62 -15.44 -18.92
C THR A 170 15.00 -14.74 -20.14
N LYS A 171 14.50 -13.52 -19.98
CA LYS A 171 14.03 -12.73 -21.12
C LYS A 171 15.25 -12.11 -21.83
N GLU A 172 15.85 -12.88 -22.72
CA GLU A 172 16.86 -12.36 -23.64
C GLU A 172 16.25 -11.28 -24.53
N ASP A 173 16.93 -10.14 -24.65
CA ASP A 173 16.57 -9.08 -25.58
C ASP A 173 16.59 -9.64 -27.01
N LYS A 174 15.41 -9.71 -27.62
CA LYS A 174 15.20 -10.21 -28.99
C LYS A 174 15.72 -9.25 -30.06
N ASP A 175 16.90 -8.67 -29.89
CA ASP A 175 17.55 -7.83 -30.91
C ASP A 175 18.89 -8.37 -31.43
N ASP A 176 19.48 -9.40 -30.81
CA ASP A 176 20.78 -9.97 -31.25
C ASP A 176 20.69 -11.13 -32.25
N ALA A 177 19.51 -11.45 -32.78
CA ALA A 177 19.34 -12.48 -33.82
C ALA A 177 19.85 -12.05 -35.21
N LYS A 178 20.27 -10.79 -35.40
CA LYS A 178 20.80 -10.29 -36.69
C LYS A 178 22.30 -10.52 -36.86
N GLY A 179 23.09 -10.58 -35.78
CA GLY A 179 24.55 -10.75 -35.86
C GLY A 179 25.01 -12.16 -36.26
N PHE A 180 24.29 -13.19 -35.78
CA PHE A 180 24.64 -14.58 -36.09
C PHE A 180 24.34 -14.96 -37.54
N GLY A 181 23.27 -14.38 -38.11
CA GLY A 181 22.89 -14.56 -39.52
C GLY A 181 23.85 -13.87 -40.49
N GLU A 182 24.35 -12.69 -40.15
CA GLU A 182 25.36 -11.98 -40.95
C GLU A 182 26.74 -12.64 -40.88
N GLY A 183 27.13 -13.17 -39.71
CA GLY A 183 28.37 -13.94 -39.55
C GLY A 183 28.39 -15.22 -40.38
N LEU A 184 27.27 -15.94 -40.41
CA LEU A 184 27.10 -17.13 -41.26
C LEU A 184 27.06 -16.79 -42.75
N LYS A 185 26.40 -15.68 -43.14
CA LYS A 185 26.40 -15.21 -44.54
C LYS A 185 27.78 -14.85 -45.04
N ASN A 186 28.56 -14.10 -44.25
CA ASN A 186 29.93 -13.74 -44.60
C ASN A 186 30.84 -14.95 -44.69
N MET A 187 30.67 -15.95 -43.82
CA MET A 187 31.38 -17.23 -43.95
C MET A 187 30.94 -17.99 -45.21
N THR A 188 29.65 -18.08 -45.50
CA THR A 188 29.19 -18.75 -46.72
C THR A 188 29.65 -18.03 -47.98
N ASP A 189 29.76 -16.71 -47.99
CA ASP A 189 30.26 -15.94 -49.14
C ASP A 189 31.78 -16.10 -49.33
N ILE A 190 32.54 -16.27 -48.25
CA ILE A 190 33.97 -16.62 -48.29
C ILE A 190 34.18 -18.07 -48.76
N PHE A 191 33.33 -19.01 -48.34
CA PHE A 191 33.43 -20.43 -48.72
C PHE A 191 32.78 -20.75 -50.07
N ALA A 192 31.80 -19.95 -50.54
CA ALA A 192 31.13 -20.12 -51.83
C ALA A 192 31.93 -19.52 -53.00
N GLY A 193 33.12 -18.95 -52.75
CA GLY A 193 34.08 -18.64 -53.80
C GLY A 193 33.56 -17.66 -54.84
N LYS A 194 32.99 -16.53 -54.41
CA LYS A 194 32.72 -15.42 -55.32
C LYS A 194 34.01 -14.62 -55.54
N LYS A 195 34.74 -14.98 -56.60
CA LYS A 195 35.67 -14.05 -57.27
C LYS A 195 34.81 -13.14 -58.14
N ASP A 196 34.84 -11.86 -57.77
CA ASP A 196 34.29 -10.67 -58.44
C ASP A 196 32.75 -10.51 -58.45
#